data_AF-A0A1B9PE19-F1
#
_entry.id   AF-A0A1B9PE19-F1
#
_cell.length_a   1.000
_cell.length_b   1.000
_cell.length_c   1.000
_cell.angle_alpha   90.00
_cell.angle_beta   90.00
_cell.angle_gamma   90.00
#
_symmetry.space_group_name_H-M   'P 1'
#
loop_
_entity.id
_entity.type
_entity.pdbx_description
1 polymer ?
#
loop_
_entity_poly.entity_id
_entity_poly.type
_entity_poly.pdbx_seq_one_letter_code
_entity_poly.pdbx_strand_id
1 'polypeptide(L)'
;MNSNKNKYILAMGISLALAGCGNESSDKPKIPTLPPIDSSKPIIGDFKNIIVPNLEELAGLSGIDLVSGIEDQLNANLTVKSGQFKITPKWGMGTSHAWDVTNLNVVQNGDKYVLETRIDKGVVGVPSSSNAVTNGFSFLIELPNGLVKEASMSYKFKLGTSLGFGSPSKSPDYIFLGGFTSGDPLVENKPSAEGSGFTYKLSTDRYGYVNTRFMDGNKDLFNQQLQKLGKPLKANNQTWNIVQLNIKTNDFFAGVPLDNGSISVLHDTVQITPKAGSFSDRILINNTHNYKLTTLFEFYRHYKHGADQDSALQEQVIQIKDLAIAWNDEVVTLPDVPVEPTPVNACTEKGFNQARNLDLSKLKGLTGQALIDGIEKQIGDNNGLPSDYDTNRSNMAVVDFGGELALEVTYMAGQGSVNDAENGSSLKVPFPMSDTSLSGACIAYDVFLDKDSSTNNDLIFLPNISLVNGTDVISDHRYSTSKYKRFAAKFSNPPHKDLSWLDIGKSYTSKGIWHPTIQTISFDGNGLGNIDYVLADNTYFRTDPNKFNGEEFNTVLHQLVEPELVDTVSFTTNFDSYRHTVGGKENQIIRFKNIAIGWK
;
A
#
# COMPACT_ATOMS: atom_id res chain seq x y z
N MET A 1 31.66 9.89 24.89
CA MET A 1 31.65 10.45 26.27
C MET A 1 30.25 10.26 26.84
N ASN A 2 30.11 9.26 27.70
CA ASN A 2 28.84 8.77 28.26
C ASN A 2 28.77 9.11 29.76
N SER A 3 28.05 10.16 30.17
CA SER A 3 27.89 10.48 31.61
C SER A 3 26.47 10.84 32.05
N ASN A 4 25.50 11.00 31.14
CA ASN A 4 24.15 11.43 31.54
C ASN A 4 23.16 10.26 31.77
N LYS A 5 23.20 9.17 30.98
CA LYS A 5 22.27 8.03 31.13
C LYS A 5 22.28 7.39 32.53
N ASN A 6 23.45 7.28 33.18
CA ASN A 6 23.55 6.65 34.50
C ASN A 6 23.11 7.56 35.67
N LYS A 7 22.95 8.88 35.49
CA LYS A 7 22.53 9.77 36.59
C LYS A 7 21.02 9.78 36.80
N TYR A 8 20.23 9.65 35.72
CA TYR A 8 18.77 9.73 35.80
C TYR A 8 18.10 8.45 36.30
N ILE A 9 18.64 7.28 35.93
CA ILE A 9 18.13 5.97 36.40
C ILE A 9 18.53 5.72 37.87
N LEU A 10 19.73 6.16 38.29
CA LEU A 10 20.21 5.97 39.66
C LEU A 10 19.47 6.89 40.68
N ALA A 11 19.05 8.09 40.26
CA ALA A 11 18.33 9.03 41.14
C ALA A 11 16.89 8.56 41.49
N MET A 12 16.21 7.85 40.58
CA MET A 12 14.89 7.27 40.87
C MET A 12 14.98 6.04 41.79
N GLY A 13 16.05 5.25 41.70
CA GLY A 13 16.27 4.08 42.57
C GLY A 13 16.61 4.45 44.02
N ILE A 14 17.38 5.52 44.26
CA ILE A 14 17.80 5.92 45.62
C ILE A 14 16.63 6.54 46.42
N SER A 15 15.65 7.13 45.74
CA SER A 15 14.47 7.75 46.39
C SER A 15 13.55 6.72 47.06
N LEU A 16 13.55 5.47 46.57
CA LEU A 16 12.74 4.36 47.11
C LEU A 16 13.47 3.56 48.21
N ALA A 17 14.80 3.65 48.31
CA ALA A 17 15.59 2.92 49.30
C ALA A 17 15.77 3.66 50.65
N LEU A 18 15.46 4.96 50.72
CA LEU A 18 15.67 5.80 51.93
C LEU A 18 14.42 6.02 52.79
N ALA A 19 13.28 5.38 52.47
CA ALA A 19 12.05 5.46 53.28
C ALA A 19 11.94 4.34 54.34
N GLY A 20 13.05 3.67 54.66
CA GLY A 20 13.08 2.55 55.62
C GLY A 20 14.34 2.54 56.46
N CYS A 21 14.49 3.50 57.36
CA CYS A 21 15.10 3.39 58.70
C CYS A 21 15.21 4.79 59.32
N GLY A 22 14.73 4.93 60.56
CA GLY A 22 14.69 6.20 61.27
C GLY A 22 16.08 6.74 61.61
N ASN A 23 16.28 8.03 61.35
CA ASN A 23 16.87 8.98 62.30
C ASN A 23 16.72 10.41 61.75
N GLU A 24 16.16 11.30 62.55
CA GLU A 24 16.13 12.74 62.28
C GLU A 24 17.54 13.31 62.46
N SER A 25 18.31 13.38 61.38
CA SER A 25 19.55 14.15 61.30
C SER A 25 19.38 15.29 60.30
N SER A 26 19.89 16.47 60.66
CA SER A 26 19.84 17.71 59.87
C SER A 26 20.71 17.69 58.60
N ASP A 27 21.43 16.61 58.33
CA ASP A 27 22.23 16.41 57.10
C ASP A 27 21.45 15.55 56.08
N LYS A 28 20.33 16.07 55.58
CA LYS A 28 19.71 15.49 54.37
C LYS A 28 20.57 15.83 53.15
N PRO A 29 20.94 14.85 52.29
CA PRO A 29 21.64 15.14 51.05
C PRO A 29 20.84 16.15 50.24
N LYS A 30 21.49 17.21 49.72
CA LYS A 30 20.87 18.11 48.75
C LYS A 30 20.42 17.26 47.56
N ILE A 31 19.10 17.11 47.41
CA ILE A 31 18.50 16.49 46.23
C ILE A 31 18.99 17.30 45.02
N PRO A 32 19.66 16.68 44.04
CA PRO A 32 20.03 17.37 42.81
C PRO A 32 18.74 17.92 42.19
N THR A 33 18.61 19.24 42.11
CA THR A 33 17.54 19.86 41.35
C THR A 33 17.77 19.52 39.88
N LEU A 34 17.00 18.55 39.38
CA LEU A 34 16.90 18.29 37.95
C LEU A 34 16.49 19.60 37.26
N PRO A 35 17.07 19.93 36.10
CA PRO A 35 16.59 21.09 35.34
C PRO A 35 15.07 20.96 35.12
N PRO A 36 14.29 22.04 35.22
CA PRO A 36 12.86 22.00 35.01
C PRO A 36 12.56 21.37 33.65
N ILE A 37 11.80 20.28 33.63
CA ILE A 37 11.29 19.72 32.39
C ILE A 37 10.28 20.74 31.87
N ASP A 38 10.55 21.33 30.71
CA ASP A 38 9.59 22.16 30.00
C ASP A 38 8.46 21.25 29.50
N SER A 39 7.41 21.13 30.30
CA SER A 39 6.23 20.30 30.00
C SER A 39 5.45 20.78 28.78
N SER A 40 5.88 21.87 28.13
CA SER A 40 5.25 22.40 26.91
C SER A 40 5.84 21.83 25.61
N LYS A 41 6.92 21.04 25.66
CA LYS A 41 7.62 20.54 24.47
C LYS A 41 7.83 19.01 24.49
N PRO A 42 7.78 18.34 23.34
CA PRO A 42 8.08 16.91 23.24
C PRO A 42 9.57 16.63 23.48
N ILE A 43 9.88 15.41 23.95
CA ILE A 43 11.25 14.98 24.26
C ILE A 43 11.81 14.24 23.03
N ILE A 44 12.27 15.00 22.04
CA ILE A 44 12.74 14.46 20.74
C ILE A 44 14.17 14.89 20.37
N GLY A 45 14.81 15.74 21.18
CA GLY A 45 16.13 16.33 20.85
C GLY A 45 17.29 15.34 20.78
N ASP A 46 17.13 14.12 21.28
CA ASP A 46 18.15 13.06 21.24
C ASP A 46 18.14 12.25 19.92
N PHE A 47 17.13 12.45 19.07
CA PHE A 47 17.08 11.81 17.75
C PHE A 47 17.97 12.55 16.75
N LYS A 48 18.64 11.80 15.89
CA LYS A 48 19.54 12.38 14.89
C LYS A 48 18.78 13.19 13.82
N ASN A 49 17.64 12.67 13.37
CA ASN A 49 16.80 13.31 12.37
C ASN A 49 15.51 13.75 13.05
N ILE A 50 15.13 15.02 12.86
CA ILE A 50 13.92 15.62 13.41
C ILE A 50 13.32 16.51 12.34
N ILE A 51 12.04 16.32 12.08
CA ILE A 51 11.28 17.15 11.15
C ILE A 51 10.00 17.64 11.83
N VAL A 52 9.73 18.94 11.63
CA VAL A 52 8.58 19.66 12.15
C VAL A 52 8.02 20.49 11.00
N PRO A 53 6.85 20.14 10.42
CA PRO A 53 6.23 20.94 9.37
C PRO A 53 5.92 22.37 9.85
N ASN A 54 6.20 23.35 9.01
CA ASN A 54 5.87 24.75 9.27
C ASN A 54 4.45 25.04 8.80
N LEU A 55 3.48 24.93 9.70
CA LEU A 55 2.07 25.18 9.39
C LEU A 55 1.77 26.62 8.97
N GLU A 56 2.62 27.60 9.32
CA GLU A 56 2.41 28.99 8.89
C GLU A 56 2.57 29.15 7.37
N GLU A 57 3.55 28.47 6.77
CA GLU A 57 3.76 28.47 5.32
C GLU A 57 2.67 27.72 4.55
N LEU A 58 1.88 26.89 5.25
CA LEU A 58 0.76 26.13 4.70
C LEU A 58 -0.60 26.82 4.95
N ALA A 59 -0.58 28.04 5.49
CA ALA A 59 -1.80 28.78 5.81
C ALA A 59 -2.69 28.99 4.59
N GLY A 60 -3.98 28.67 4.72
CA GLY A 60 -4.96 28.78 3.63
C GLY A 60 -4.96 27.60 2.66
N LEU A 61 -4.03 26.65 2.77
CA LEU A 61 -4.10 25.38 2.05
C LEU A 61 -5.11 24.44 2.73
N SER A 62 -5.75 23.60 1.92
CA SER A 62 -6.70 22.58 2.36
C SER A 62 -6.62 21.37 1.42
N GLY A 63 -7.21 20.24 1.81
CA GLY A 63 -7.31 19.12 0.89
C GLY A 63 -5.96 18.56 0.44
N ILE A 64 -5.90 18.19 -0.84
CA ILE A 64 -4.70 17.65 -1.47
C ILE A 64 -3.55 18.67 -1.46
N ASP A 65 -3.82 19.95 -1.67
CA ASP A 65 -2.78 20.98 -1.73
C ASP A 65 -2.08 21.12 -0.38
N LEU A 66 -2.83 20.98 0.72
CA LEU A 66 -2.25 20.94 2.06
C LEU A 66 -1.39 19.70 2.26
N VAL A 67 -1.86 18.53 1.83
CA VAL A 67 -1.11 17.27 1.96
C VAL A 67 0.19 17.33 1.16
N SER A 68 0.13 17.76 -0.10
CA SER A 68 1.32 17.96 -0.94
C SER A 68 2.28 18.97 -0.32
N GLY A 69 1.77 20.09 0.21
CA GLY A 69 2.61 21.09 0.90
C GLY A 69 3.29 20.54 2.16
N ILE A 70 2.62 19.67 2.92
CA ILE A 70 3.26 18.95 4.04
C ILE A 70 4.36 18.03 3.50
N GLU A 71 4.09 17.23 2.47
CA GLU A 71 5.08 16.32 1.86
C GLU A 71 6.32 17.06 1.34
N ASP A 72 6.12 18.19 0.65
CA ASP A 72 7.20 19.06 0.16
C ASP A 72 8.07 19.56 1.31
N GLN A 73 7.46 20.03 2.40
CA GLN A 73 8.19 20.48 3.59
C GLN A 73 8.95 19.33 4.27
N LEU A 74 8.38 18.12 4.33
CA LEU A 74 9.05 16.94 4.88
C LEU A 74 10.28 16.56 4.03
N ASN A 75 10.23 16.79 2.72
CA ASN A 75 11.28 16.41 1.77
C ASN A 75 12.32 17.50 1.50
N ALA A 76 12.04 18.78 1.83
CA ALA A 76 12.84 19.94 1.44
C ALA A 76 14.35 19.86 1.79
N ASN A 77 14.74 19.11 2.82
CA ASN A 77 16.12 18.98 3.27
C ASN A 77 16.68 17.55 3.20
N LEU A 78 15.97 16.62 2.55
CA LEU A 78 16.45 15.25 2.37
C LEU A 78 17.32 15.13 1.11
N THR A 79 18.41 14.40 1.23
CA THR A 79 19.21 14.01 0.05
C THR A 79 18.58 12.78 -0.61
N VAL A 80 18.69 12.66 -1.94
CA VAL A 80 18.14 11.51 -2.72
C VAL A 80 18.61 10.15 -2.16
N LYS A 81 19.81 10.08 -1.56
CA LYS A 81 20.34 8.84 -0.95
C LYS A 81 19.66 8.43 0.36
N SER A 82 18.93 9.34 1.00
CA SER A 82 18.24 9.09 2.27
C SER A 82 16.83 8.51 2.08
N GLY A 83 16.36 8.39 0.83
CA GLY A 83 14.95 8.19 0.51
C GLY A 83 14.15 9.48 0.67
N GLN A 84 12.86 9.43 0.35
CA GLN A 84 11.92 10.54 0.50
C GLN A 84 10.76 10.11 1.39
N PHE A 85 10.16 11.08 2.09
CA PHE A 85 8.83 10.90 2.66
C PHE A 85 7.82 10.80 1.52
N LYS A 86 6.82 9.95 1.72
CA LYS A 86 5.66 9.84 0.84
C LYS A 86 4.40 9.90 1.69
N ILE A 87 3.46 10.77 1.35
CA ILE A 87 2.16 10.80 2.01
C ILE A 87 1.15 10.05 1.14
N THR A 88 0.56 9.01 1.71
CA THR A 88 -0.47 8.22 1.03
C THR A 88 -1.79 8.29 1.80
N PRO A 89 -2.93 8.38 1.11
CA PRO A 89 -4.22 8.29 1.78
C PRO A 89 -4.39 6.93 2.44
N LYS A 90 -5.05 6.87 3.59
CA LYS A 90 -5.49 5.58 4.14
C LYS A 90 -6.85 5.16 3.61
N TRP A 91 -7.70 6.12 3.29
CA TRP A 91 -8.99 5.94 2.64
C TRP A 91 -9.41 7.29 2.06
N GLY A 92 -9.81 7.35 0.78
CA GLY A 92 -10.44 8.54 0.22
C GLY A 92 -9.61 9.44 -0.70
N MET A 93 -8.33 9.21 -1.01
CA MET A 93 -7.72 9.93 -2.15
C MET A 93 -7.77 9.12 -3.44
N GLY A 94 -8.65 9.57 -4.33
CA GLY A 94 -8.71 9.24 -5.74
C GLY A 94 -9.40 10.39 -6.47
N THR A 95 -9.19 10.54 -7.78
CA THR A 95 -9.76 11.61 -8.62
C THR A 95 -11.30 11.69 -8.55
N SER A 96 -11.95 10.63 -8.08
CA SER A 96 -13.40 10.54 -7.92
C SER A 96 -13.91 10.77 -6.48
N HIS A 97 -13.06 10.82 -5.44
CA HIS A 97 -13.54 10.72 -4.04
C HIS A 97 -12.70 11.43 -2.95
N ALA A 98 -12.11 12.61 -3.18
CA ALA A 98 -11.22 13.36 -2.25
C ALA A 98 -11.84 13.87 -0.90
N TRP A 99 -12.85 13.21 -0.34
CA TRP A 99 -13.59 13.67 0.84
C TRP A 99 -12.83 13.52 2.16
N ASP A 100 -11.76 12.73 2.22
CA ASP A 100 -10.95 12.45 3.41
C ASP A 100 -10.00 13.59 3.80
N VAL A 101 -9.42 14.28 2.81
CA VAL A 101 -8.46 15.38 3.04
C VAL A 101 -9.09 16.75 2.91
N THR A 102 -10.22 16.89 2.20
CA THR A 102 -10.95 18.18 2.07
C THR A 102 -11.48 18.69 3.40
N ASN A 103 -11.60 17.80 4.39
CA ASN A 103 -11.95 18.13 5.77
C ASN A 103 -10.73 18.42 6.67
N LEU A 104 -9.55 18.62 6.08
CA LEU A 104 -8.35 19.06 6.77
C LEU A 104 -7.93 20.44 6.28
N ASN A 105 -7.80 21.38 7.22
CA ASN A 105 -7.47 22.76 6.94
C ASN A 105 -6.34 23.25 7.85
N VAL A 106 -5.57 24.23 7.39
CA VAL A 106 -4.70 25.02 8.27
C VAL A 106 -5.40 26.30 8.67
N VAL A 107 -5.69 26.45 9.97
CA VAL A 107 -6.40 27.61 10.52
C VAL A 107 -5.56 28.33 11.57
N GLN A 108 -5.76 29.64 11.67
CA GLN A 108 -5.14 30.44 12.72
C GLN A 108 -5.86 30.24 14.06
N ASN A 109 -5.11 29.99 15.13
CA ASN A 109 -5.63 29.80 16.48
C ASN A 109 -4.75 30.59 17.48
N GLY A 110 -5.14 31.84 17.73
CA GLY A 110 -4.29 32.82 18.42
C GLY A 110 -3.08 33.18 17.57
N ASP A 111 -1.89 33.14 18.16
CA ASP A 111 -0.63 33.50 17.49
C ASP A 111 0.01 32.34 16.71
N LYS A 112 -0.68 31.20 16.56
CA LYS A 112 -0.14 30.00 15.88
C LYS A 112 -1.14 29.43 14.87
N TYR A 113 -0.60 28.75 13.86
CA TYR A 113 -1.37 27.92 12.94
C TYR A 113 -1.51 26.49 13.46
N VAL A 114 -2.66 25.86 13.17
CA VAL A 114 -3.00 24.50 13.56
C VAL A 114 -3.67 23.78 12.39
N LEU A 115 -3.44 22.47 12.30
CA LEU A 115 -4.29 21.59 11.49
C LEU A 115 -5.64 21.45 12.19
N GLU A 116 -6.73 21.62 11.46
CA GLU A 116 -8.09 21.50 11.99
C GLU A 116 -8.92 20.58 11.10
N THR A 117 -9.68 19.71 11.74
CA THR A 117 -10.71 18.90 11.10
C THR A 117 -12.00 18.94 11.89
N ARG A 118 -13.14 18.82 11.18
CA ARG A 118 -14.48 18.80 11.78
C ARG A 118 -15.08 17.40 11.68
N ILE A 119 -15.91 17.05 12.66
CA ILE A 119 -16.75 15.85 12.62
C ILE A 119 -18.17 16.34 12.82
N ASP A 120 -19.01 16.08 11.84
CA ASP A 120 -20.39 16.51 11.87
C ASP A 120 -21.18 15.77 12.97
N LYS A 121 -22.26 16.42 13.40
CA LYS A 121 -23.20 15.87 14.38
C LYS A 121 -23.73 14.51 13.90
N GLY A 122 -23.74 13.51 14.78
CA GLY A 122 -24.27 12.17 14.47
C GLY A 122 -23.39 11.28 13.59
N VAL A 123 -22.28 11.78 13.03
CA VAL A 123 -21.47 11.03 12.06
C VAL A 123 -20.47 10.09 12.72
N VAL A 124 -20.37 8.84 12.26
CA VAL A 124 -19.48 7.79 12.81
C VAL A 124 -18.97 6.90 11.67
N GLY A 125 -17.74 6.37 11.82
CA GLY A 125 -17.16 5.38 10.91
C GLY A 125 -16.38 6.01 9.76
N VAL A 126 -15.73 5.16 8.97
CA VAL A 126 -15.02 5.62 7.76
C VAL A 126 -16.06 6.12 6.76
N PRO A 127 -15.97 7.36 6.24
CA PRO A 127 -16.85 7.81 5.18
C PRO A 127 -16.72 6.95 3.92
N SER A 128 -17.69 7.05 3.02
CA SER A 128 -17.76 6.21 1.82
C SER A 128 -18.28 7.02 0.63
N SER A 129 -18.15 6.50 -0.58
CA SER A 129 -18.74 7.11 -1.78
C SER A 129 -20.25 7.33 -1.64
N SER A 130 -20.96 6.43 -0.95
CA SER A 130 -22.39 6.55 -0.65
C SER A 130 -22.72 7.50 0.51
N ASN A 131 -21.71 7.95 1.27
CA ASN A 131 -21.88 8.78 2.45
C ASN A 131 -20.62 9.65 2.65
N ALA A 132 -20.49 10.69 1.82
CA ALA A 132 -19.39 11.67 1.85
C ALA A 132 -19.57 12.66 3.02
N VAL A 133 -19.68 12.13 4.24
CA VAL A 133 -19.85 12.91 5.45
C VAL A 133 -18.52 13.32 6.05
N THR A 134 -18.49 14.53 6.60
CA THR A 134 -17.38 15.13 7.32
C THR A 134 -17.09 14.33 8.61
N ASN A 135 -16.14 13.40 8.57
CA ASN A 135 -15.71 12.63 9.74
C ASN A 135 -14.19 12.55 9.85
N GLY A 136 -13.55 13.68 10.14
CA GLY A 136 -12.10 13.67 10.35
C GLY A 136 -11.32 13.47 9.04
N PHE A 137 -10.11 12.88 9.17
CA PHE A 137 -9.21 12.57 8.05
C PHE A 137 -8.32 11.37 8.37
N SER A 138 -7.72 10.76 7.33
CA SER A 138 -6.64 9.79 7.52
C SER A 138 -5.65 9.65 6.36
N PHE A 139 -4.36 9.71 6.68
CA PHE A 139 -3.26 9.43 5.76
C PHE A 139 -2.06 8.80 6.49
N LEU A 140 -1.19 8.18 5.71
CA LEU A 140 0.07 7.57 6.13
C LEU A 140 1.21 8.47 5.66
N ILE A 141 2.19 8.71 6.52
CA ILE A 141 3.47 9.32 6.15
C ILE A 141 4.54 8.23 6.21
N GLU A 142 5.00 7.76 5.06
CA GLU A 142 6.09 6.80 4.98
C GLU A 142 7.42 7.49 5.36
N LEU A 143 8.17 6.91 6.31
CA LEU A 143 9.47 7.45 6.67
C LEU A 143 10.51 7.13 5.58
N PRO A 144 11.55 7.98 5.39
CA PRO A 144 12.61 7.72 4.43
C PRO A 144 13.27 6.36 4.70
N ASN A 145 13.36 5.53 3.65
CA ASN A 145 13.75 4.10 3.67
C ASN A 145 12.90 3.15 4.52
N GLY A 146 12.04 3.64 5.44
CA GLY A 146 11.10 2.86 6.26
C GLY A 146 11.71 1.84 7.24
N LEU A 147 12.98 1.47 7.08
CA LEU A 147 13.70 0.46 7.84
C LEU A 147 14.32 1.03 9.12
N VAL A 148 13.57 1.80 9.90
CA VAL A 148 14.10 2.53 11.06
C VAL A 148 14.05 1.68 12.33
N LYS A 149 15.14 1.65 13.11
CA LYS A 149 15.19 0.94 14.41
C LYS A 149 14.39 1.64 15.50
N GLU A 150 14.60 2.95 15.63
CA GLU A 150 14.01 3.80 16.66
C GLU A 150 13.39 5.05 16.03
N ALA A 151 12.12 5.31 16.36
CA ALA A 151 11.39 6.48 15.87
C ALA A 151 10.50 7.06 16.97
N SER A 152 10.19 8.34 16.84
CA SER A 152 9.27 9.08 17.70
C SER A 152 8.34 9.94 16.85
N MET A 153 7.06 9.93 17.22
CA MET A 153 6.08 10.90 16.74
C MET A 153 5.49 11.61 17.94
N SER A 154 5.42 12.94 17.87
CA SER A 154 4.73 13.74 18.87
C SER A 154 3.83 14.78 18.23
N TYR A 155 2.69 15.03 18.85
CA TYR A 155 1.77 16.08 18.44
C TYR A 155 1.00 16.60 19.66
N LYS A 156 0.47 17.81 19.53
CA LYS A 156 -0.53 18.35 20.46
C LYS A 156 -1.88 18.31 19.82
N PHE A 157 -2.88 17.85 20.55
CA PHE A 157 -4.27 17.88 20.09
C PHE A 157 -5.19 18.59 21.08
N LYS A 158 -6.25 19.22 20.56
CA LYS A 158 -7.33 19.83 21.34
C LYS A 158 -8.67 19.44 20.73
N LEU A 159 -9.61 19.11 21.60
CA LEU A 159 -11.01 18.81 21.24
C LEU A 159 -11.88 20.02 21.56
N GLY A 160 -12.68 20.46 20.59
CA GLY A 160 -13.58 21.62 20.71
C GLY A 160 -14.78 21.33 21.61
N THR A 161 -15.39 20.15 21.43
CA THR A 161 -16.49 19.65 22.25
C THR A 161 -15.97 18.71 23.32
N SER A 162 -16.40 18.93 24.56
CA SER A 162 -15.97 18.11 25.70
C SER A 162 -16.41 16.66 25.55
N LEU A 163 -15.52 15.70 25.83
CA LEU A 163 -15.90 14.29 25.88
C LEU A 163 -16.84 14.01 27.05
N GLY A 164 -17.86 13.19 26.81
CA GLY A 164 -18.81 12.72 27.83
C GLY A 164 -20.22 12.53 27.30
N PHE A 165 -21.14 12.09 28.17
CA PHE A 165 -22.55 11.87 27.83
C PHE A 165 -23.47 12.59 28.82
N GLY A 166 -24.77 12.65 28.47
CA GLY A 166 -25.82 13.18 29.35
C GLY A 166 -25.95 14.71 29.38
N SER A 167 -25.26 15.43 28.49
CA SER A 167 -25.40 16.88 28.35
C SER A 167 -25.15 17.33 26.90
N PRO A 168 -25.89 18.31 26.37
CA PRO A 168 -25.65 18.86 25.02
C PRO A 168 -24.28 19.53 24.83
N SER A 169 -23.59 19.90 25.90
CA SER A 169 -22.23 20.45 25.83
C SER A 169 -21.14 19.37 25.75
N LYS A 170 -21.53 18.10 25.71
CA LYS A 170 -20.64 16.94 25.66
C LYS A 170 -20.97 16.02 24.50
N SER A 171 -19.97 15.31 24.00
CA SER A 171 -20.15 14.28 22.98
C SER A 171 -19.47 12.96 23.40
N PRO A 172 -20.16 11.80 23.32
CA PRO A 172 -19.59 10.51 23.72
C PRO A 172 -18.69 9.91 22.62
N ASP A 173 -17.64 10.65 22.24
CA ASP A 173 -16.84 10.32 21.07
C ASP A 173 -15.76 9.27 21.34
N TYR A 174 -15.70 8.27 20.46
CA TYR A 174 -14.55 7.37 20.30
C TYR A 174 -13.74 7.84 19.10
N ILE A 175 -12.73 8.66 19.36
CA ILE A 175 -11.91 9.33 18.34
C ILE A 175 -10.59 8.59 18.25
N PHE A 176 -10.22 8.09 17.06
CA PHE A 176 -8.83 7.66 16.84
C PHE A 176 -7.89 8.86 16.83
N LEU A 177 -6.66 8.65 17.30
CA LEU A 177 -5.59 9.62 17.26
C LEU A 177 -4.39 9.00 16.55
N GLY A 178 -3.51 9.84 16.02
CA GLY A 178 -2.34 9.40 15.26
C GLY A 178 -1.40 8.46 16.04
N GLY A 179 -0.64 7.66 15.29
CA GLY A 179 0.24 6.61 15.79
C GLY A 179 1.33 6.19 14.79
N PHE A 180 1.82 4.96 14.96
CA PHE A 180 2.71 4.28 14.01
C PHE A 180 2.06 3.03 13.46
N THR A 181 2.43 2.64 12.24
CA THR A 181 2.06 1.35 11.67
C THR A 181 3.15 0.82 10.74
N SER A 182 3.12 -0.49 10.52
CA SER A 182 3.86 -1.19 9.47
C SER A 182 2.95 -2.30 8.97
N GLY A 183 2.73 -2.39 7.65
CA GLY A 183 1.78 -3.33 7.05
C GLY A 183 0.29 -2.99 7.24
N ASP A 184 -0.03 -2.01 8.10
CA ASP A 184 -1.37 -1.52 8.43
C ASP A 184 -2.43 -2.62 8.66
N PRO A 185 -2.21 -3.51 9.64
CA PRO A 185 -3.18 -4.55 9.96
C PRO A 185 -4.52 -3.93 10.39
N LEU A 186 -5.60 -4.60 10.01
CA LEU A 186 -6.95 -4.23 10.40
C LEU A 186 -7.06 -4.19 11.94
N VAL A 187 -7.55 -3.06 12.47
CA VAL A 187 -7.62 -2.82 13.91
C VAL A 187 -8.87 -3.47 14.51
N GLU A 188 -8.69 -4.67 15.07
CA GLU A 188 -9.75 -5.51 15.66
C GLU A 188 -9.35 -6.05 17.03
N ASN A 189 -10.31 -6.58 17.80
CA ASN A 189 -10.02 -7.17 19.11
C ASN A 189 -9.45 -8.60 19.01
N LYS A 190 -8.37 -8.78 18.24
CA LYS A 190 -7.64 -10.05 18.07
C LYS A 190 -6.19 -9.74 17.69
N PRO A 191 -5.20 -10.61 17.98
CA PRO A 191 -3.84 -10.40 17.48
C PRO A 191 -3.81 -10.22 15.96
N SER A 192 -2.87 -9.44 15.44
CA SER A 192 -2.64 -9.42 13.99
C SER A 192 -2.20 -10.81 13.52
N ALA A 193 -2.62 -11.18 12.31
CA ALA A 193 -2.12 -12.41 11.71
C ALA A 193 -0.62 -12.25 11.45
N GLU A 194 0.11 -13.37 11.51
CA GLU A 194 1.49 -13.41 11.07
C GLU A 194 1.61 -12.82 9.64
N GLY A 195 2.67 -12.06 9.39
CA GLY A 195 2.85 -11.33 8.12
C GLY A 195 2.06 -10.02 7.97
N SER A 196 1.14 -9.69 8.89
CA SER A 196 0.31 -8.47 8.74
C SER A 196 0.95 -7.19 9.31
N GLY A 197 2.04 -7.31 10.07
CA GLY A 197 2.70 -6.19 10.74
C GLY A 197 1.97 -5.71 12.02
N PHE A 198 2.08 -4.41 12.32
CA PHE A 198 1.56 -3.82 13.57
C PHE A 198 0.92 -2.44 13.36
N THR A 199 0.05 -2.04 14.28
CA THR A 199 -0.50 -0.68 14.40
C THR A 199 -0.52 -0.25 15.85
N TYR A 200 0.10 0.89 16.18
CA TYR A 200 0.10 1.50 17.51
C TYR A 200 -0.46 2.91 17.45
N LYS A 201 -1.76 3.03 17.75
CA LYS A 201 -2.47 4.31 17.80
C LYS A 201 -3.30 4.41 19.08
N LEU A 202 -3.82 5.60 19.37
CA LEU A 202 -4.64 5.84 20.56
C LEU A 202 -6.11 6.06 20.17
N SER A 203 -7.00 5.93 21.15
CA SER A 203 -8.38 6.37 21.01
C SER A 203 -8.95 6.99 22.27
N THR A 204 -9.91 7.89 22.12
CA THR A 204 -10.76 8.32 23.24
C THR A 204 -11.93 7.35 23.46
N ASP A 205 -12.64 7.50 24.56
CA ASP A 205 -13.95 6.86 24.78
C ASP A 205 -15.01 7.84 25.29
N ARG A 206 -16.25 7.34 25.41
CA ARG A 206 -17.42 8.09 25.90
C ARG A 206 -17.27 8.69 27.30
N TYR A 207 -16.29 8.24 28.10
CA TYR A 207 -16.02 8.74 29.46
C TYR A 207 -14.85 9.74 29.51
N GLY A 208 -14.24 9.99 28.35
CA GLY A 208 -13.08 10.86 28.17
C GLY A 208 -11.74 10.17 28.42
N TYR A 209 -11.70 8.85 28.62
CA TYR A 209 -10.43 8.16 28.82
C TYR A 209 -9.66 8.00 27.52
N VAL A 210 -8.34 8.03 27.63
CA VAL A 210 -7.44 7.68 26.53
C VAL A 210 -7.11 6.19 26.65
N ASN A 211 -7.28 5.47 25.55
CA ASN A 211 -7.12 4.03 25.46
C ASN A 211 -6.14 3.71 24.31
N THR A 212 -5.48 2.56 24.41
CA THR A 212 -4.63 2.02 23.34
C THR A 212 -5.48 1.33 22.27
N ARG A 213 -5.03 1.42 21.03
CA ARG A 213 -5.52 0.63 19.88
C ARG A 213 -4.33 -0.06 19.24
N PHE A 214 -3.63 -0.80 20.07
CA PHE A 214 -2.37 -1.43 19.72
C PHE A 214 -2.65 -2.84 19.21
N MET A 215 -2.06 -3.13 18.06
CA MET A 215 -2.26 -4.35 17.29
C MET A 215 -0.90 -4.84 16.86
N ASP A 216 -0.52 -6.01 17.33
CA ASP A 216 0.62 -6.79 16.87
C ASP A 216 0.32 -8.26 17.14
N GLY A 217 1.34 -9.13 17.18
CA GLY A 217 1.17 -10.55 17.53
C GLY A 217 0.57 -10.79 18.93
N ASN A 218 0.40 -9.76 19.76
CA ASN A 218 -0.18 -9.82 21.10
C ASN A 218 -1.48 -9.00 21.20
N LYS A 219 -2.49 -9.56 21.89
CA LYS A 219 -3.79 -8.88 22.12
C LYS A 219 -3.89 -8.09 23.42
N ASP A 220 -2.88 -8.17 24.28
CA ASP A 220 -2.94 -7.67 25.66
C ASP A 220 -3.10 -6.14 25.74
N LEU A 221 -2.65 -5.40 24.73
CA LEU A 221 -2.74 -3.96 24.63
C LEU A 221 -3.91 -3.43 23.79
N PHE A 222 -4.84 -4.28 23.32
CA PHE A 222 -6.00 -3.77 22.61
C PHE A 222 -7.02 -3.14 23.57
N ASN A 223 -7.43 -1.90 23.32
CA ASN A 223 -8.43 -1.16 24.11
C ASN A 223 -8.08 -1.04 25.60
N GLN A 224 -6.80 -0.96 25.95
CA GLN A 224 -6.37 -0.78 27.33
C GLN A 224 -6.42 0.69 27.72
N GLN A 225 -7.08 0.98 28.84
CA GLN A 225 -7.10 2.31 29.42
C GLN A 225 -5.70 2.71 29.86
N LEU A 226 -5.26 3.90 29.46
CA LEU A 226 -3.98 4.44 29.88
C LEU A 226 -4.07 5.04 31.29
N GLN A 227 -2.96 5.03 32.00
CA GLN A 227 -2.82 5.53 33.36
C GLN A 227 -1.64 6.50 33.47
N LYS A 228 -1.89 7.64 34.12
CA LYS A 228 -0.87 8.63 34.50
C LYS A 228 -0.79 8.63 36.03
N LEU A 229 0.39 8.29 36.56
CA LEU A 229 0.64 8.17 38.00
C LEU A 229 -0.39 7.24 38.71
N GLY A 230 -0.68 6.09 38.09
CA GLY A 230 -1.61 5.07 38.61
C GLY A 230 -3.10 5.43 38.53
N LYS A 231 -3.47 6.56 37.91
CA LYS A 231 -4.86 6.98 37.73
C LYS A 231 -5.25 6.92 36.25
N PRO A 232 -6.51 6.56 35.93
CA PRO A 232 -7.03 6.63 34.57
C PRO A 232 -6.74 7.97 33.89
N LEU A 233 -6.09 7.94 32.74
CA LEU A 233 -5.78 9.12 31.95
C LEU A 233 -7.03 9.57 31.21
N LYS A 234 -7.41 10.83 31.38
CA LYS A 234 -8.44 11.49 30.59
C LYS A 234 -7.82 12.53 29.68
N ALA A 235 -8.38 12.69 28.48
CA ALA A 235 -8.07 13.84 27.65
C ALA A 235 -8.59 15.09 28.34
N ASN A 236 -7.74 16.11 28.49
CA ASN A 236 -8.14 17.39 29.04
C ASN A 236 -8.95 18.14 27.98
N ASN A 237 -10.27 18.16 28.15
CA ASN A 237 -11.18 18.83 27.21
C ASN A 237 -10.82 20.32 27.04
N GLN A 238 -10.93 20.83 25.81
CA GLN A 238 -10.71 22.24 25.47
C GLN A 238 -9.31 22.81 25.80
N THR A 239 -8.36 21.95 26.16
CA THR A 239 -6.95 22.29 26.36
C THR A 239 -6.07 21.45 25.45
N TRP A 240 -4.81 21.88 25.28
CA TRP A 240 -3.83 21.15 24.49
C TRP A 240 -3.32 19.95 25.28
N ASN A 241 -3.52 18.77 24.72
CA ASN A 241 -2.98 17.51 25.23
C ASN A 241 -1.74 17.18 24.41
N ILE A 242 -0.62 16.91 25.07
CA ILE A 242 0.61 16.49 24.37
C ILE A 242 0.66 14.98 24.38
N VAL A 243 0.83 14.39 23.20
CA VAL A 243 1.05 12.95 23.04
C VAL A 243 2.37 12.74 22.32
N GLN A 244 3.16 11.80 22.81
CA GLN A 244 4.35 11.31 22.13
C GLN A 244 4.38 9.79 22.20
N LEU A 245 4.59 9.15 21.06
CA LEU A 245 4.84 7.73 20.95
C LEU A 245 6.29 7.56 20.49
N ASN A 246 7.06 6.80 21.27
CA ASN A 246 8.38 6.33 20.90
C ASN A 246 8.29 4.84 20.64
N ILE A 247 8.88 4.39 19.54
CA ILE A 247 8.97 2.97 19.23
C ILE A 247 10.43 2.56 19.08
N LYS A 248 10.69 1.34 19.53
CA LYS A 248 11.94 0.63 19.30
C LYS A 248 11.58 -0.76 18.80
N THR A 249 11.98 -1.07 17.59
CA THR A 249 11.78 -2.41 17.01
C THR A 249 12.63 -3.45 17.73
N ASN A 250 12.16 -4.70 17.73
CA ASN A 250 12.95 -5.82 18.23
C ASN A 250 14.14 -6.16 17.34
N ASP A 251 15.10 -6.88 17.90
CA ASP A 251 16.24 -7.48 17.20
C ASP A 251 15.91 -8.86 16.65
N PHE A 252 16.85 -9.37 15.85
CA PHE A 252 16.89 -10.76 15.41
C PHE A 252 18.16 -11.44 15.91
N PHE A 253 18.05 -12.72 16.28
CA PHE A 253 19.19 -13.59 16.52
C PHE A 253 19.06 -14.82 15.63
N ALA A 254 20.00 -15.00 14.70
CA ALA A 254 20.01 -16.10 13.74
C ALA A 254 18.66 -16.29 13.00
N GLY A 255 18.05 -15.19 12.55
CA GLY A 255 16.76 -15.21 11.84
C GLY A 255 15.51 -15.25 12.72
N VAL A 256 15.67 -15.47 14.04
CA VAL A 256 14.55 -15.53 14.99
C VAL A 256 14.31 -14.14 15.62
N PRO A 257 13.08 -13.61 15.58
CA PRO A 257 12.77 -12.34 16.25
C PRO A 257 12.87 -12.50 17.77
N LEU A 258 13.53 -11.55 18.43
CA LEU A 258 13.60 -11.47 19.88
C LEU A 258 12.46 -10.63 20.45
N ASP A 259 12.05 -10.91 21.67
CA ASP A 259 11.05 -10.15 22.43
C ASP A 259 11.71 -8.98 23.17
N ASN A 260 12.34 -8.07 22.44
CA ASN A 260 13.03 -6.92 23.04
C ASN A 260 12.66 -5.57 22.41
N GLY A 261 11.64 -5.56 21.55
CA GLY A 261 11.01 -4.35 21.07
C GLY A 261 10.22 -3.68 22.19
N SER A 262 9.99 -2.37 22.06
CA SER A 262 9.23 -1.63 23.05
C SER A 262 8.53 -0.42 22.47
N ILE A 263 7.49 0.00 23.17
CA ILE A 263 6.77 1.25 22.94
C ILE A 263 6.89 2.09 24.21
N SER A 264 7.04 3.40 24.09
CA SER A 264 6.89 4.32 25.21
C SER A 264 5.90 5.40 24.81
N VAL A 265 4.90 5.61 25.66
CA VAL A 265 3.89 6.63 25.44
C VAL A 265 4.05 7.68 26.52
N LEU A 266 4.16 8.94 26.11
CA LEU A 266 4.22 10.09 27.02
C LEU A 266 2.97 10.95 26.83
N HIS A 267 2.43 11.43 27.95
CA HIS A 267 1.36 12.43 27.98
C HIS A 267 1.79 13.62 28.85
N ASP A 268 1.81 14.81 28.26
CA ASP A 268 2.42 16.02 28.82
C ASP A 268 3.83 15.75 29.37
N THR A 269 4.69 15.11 28.56
CA THR A 269 6.09 14.73 28.90
C THR A 269 6.27 13.70 30.01
N VAL A 270 5.17 13.18 30.58
CA VAL A 270 5.21 12.12 31.60
C VAL A 270 4.93 10.78 30.93
N GLN A 271 5.79 9.79 31.16
CA GLN A 271 5.53 8.43 30.68
C GLN A 271 4.26 7.86 31.33
N ILE A 272 3.37 7.35 30.50
CA ILE A 272 2.12 6.72 30.92
C ILE A 272 2.19 5.21 30.70
N THR A 273 1.31 4.47 31.37
CA THR A 273 1.28 3.00 31.36
C THR A 273 -0.11 2.50 31.01
N PRO A 274 -0.26 1.30 30.41
CA PRO A 274 -1.58 0.72 30.22
C PRO A 274 -2.07 0.11 31.54
N LYS A 275 -3.40 0.04 31.72
CA LYS A 275 -4.02 -0.59 32.89
C LYS A 275 -3.70 -2.08 32.99
N ALA A 276 -3.49 -2.75 31.86
CA ALA A 276 -3.06 -4.14 31.74
C ALA A 276 -2.20 -4.32 30.48
N GLY A 277 -1.39 -5.39 30.45
CA GLY A 277 -0.41 -5.65 29.40
C GLY A 277 0.91 -4.91 29.63
N SER A 278 1.88 -5.12 28.73
CA SER A 278 3.19 -4.44 28.81
C SER A 278 3.56 -3.77 27.50
N PHE A 279 4.17 -2.58 27.59
CA PHE A 279 4.80 -1.92 26.45
C PHE A 279 6.22 -2.42 26.13
N SER A 280 6.80 -3.25 27.01
CA SER A 280 8.08 -3.93 26.78
C SER A 280 7.89 -5.31 26.17
N ASP A 281 9.02 -5.91 25.80
CA ASP A 281 9.14 -7.31 25.39
C ASP A 281 8.24 -7.65 24.19
N ARG A 282 8.23 -6.73 23.21
CA ARG A 282 7.36 -6.80 22.05
C ARG A 282 8.12 -7.34 20.84
N ILE A 283 7.44 -8.16 20.05
CA ILE A 283 7.85 -8.52 18.69
C ILE A 283 7.05 -7.64 17.72
N LEU A 284 7.65 -6.52 17.33
CA LEU A 284 7.10 -5.57 16.36
C LEU A 284 7.32 -6.09 14.93
N ILE A 285 8.52 -6.62 14.68
CA ILE A 285 8.98 -7.07 13.38
C ILE A 285 9.28 -8.57 13.41
N ASN A 286 8.93 -9.28 12.34
CA ASN A 286 9.22 -10.70 12.17
C ASN A 286 9.65 -10.98 10.71
N ASN A 287 10.02 -12.22 10.42
CA ASN A 287 10.52 -12.65 9.11
C ASN A 287 9.43 -12.85 8.05
N THR A 288 8.17 -12.51 8.33
CA THR A 288 7.01 -12.79 7.45
C THR A 288 6.37 -11.53 6.86
N HIS A 289 6.79 -10.34 7.28
CA HIS A 289 6.31 -9.08 6.71
C HIS A 289 7.46 -8.17 6.30
N ASN A 290 7.29 -7.47 5.19
CA ASN A 290 8.21 -6.41 4.77
C ASN A 290 8.01 -5.21 5.70
N TYR A 291 8.86 -5.10 6.71
CA TYR A 291 8.83 -3.97 7.63
C TYR A 291 9.09 -2.67 6.87
N LYS A 292 8.13 -1.76 6.94
CA LYS A 292 8.24 -0.40 6.44
C LYS A 292 7.47 0.50 7.40
N LEU A 293 8.20 1.21 8.24
CA LEU A 293 7.61 2.06 9.26
C LEU A 293 6.93 3.27 8.62
N THR A 294 5.69 3.50 9.00
CA THR A 294 4.93 4.68 8.59
C THR A 294 4.29 5.34 9.81
N THR A 295 4.17 6.66 9.73
CA THR A 295 3.38 7.42 10.69
C THR A 295 1.94 7.39 10.25
N LEU A 296 1.03 6.96 11.13
CA LEU A 296 -0.40 6.87 10.86
C LEU A 296 -1.09 8.12 11.41
N PHE A 297 -1.55 9.02 10.54
CA PHE A 297 -2.41 10.13 10.92
C PHE A 297 -3.84 9.71 10.70
N GLU A 298 -4.56 9.49 11.78
CA GLU A 298 -5.92 8.98 11.70
C GLU A 298 -6.74 9.59 12.83
N PHE A 299 -7.52 10.61 12.50
CA PHE A 299 -8.28 11.41 13.45
C PHE A 299 -9.74 11.46 13.03
N TYR A 300 -10.57 10.52 13.50
CA TYR A 300 -12.01 10.48 13.22
C TYR A 300 -12.79 9.76 14.30
N ARG A 301 -14.13 9.98 14.34
CA ARG A 301 -15.03 9.24 15.22
C ARG A 301 -15.26 7.85 14.64
N HIS A 302 -14.58 6.84 15.20
CA HIS A 302 -14.54 5.49 14.64
C HIS A 302 -15.66 4.57 15.15
N TYR A 303 -16.25 4.91 16.30
CA TYR A 303 -17.23 4.05 16.96
C TYR A 303 -18.27 4.87 17.74
N LYS A 304 -19.45 4.29 17.89
CA LYS A 304 -20.53 4.77 18.76
C LYS A 304 -20.98 3.60 19.64
N HIS A 305 -21.04 3.83 20.94
CA HIS A 305 -21.54 2.83 21.86
C HIS A 305 -23.03 2.58 21.64
N GLY A 306 -23.50 1.33 21.69
CA GLY A 306 -24.89 0.98 21.38
C GLY A 306 -25.96 1.61 22.30
N ALA A 307 -25.54 2.16 23.45
CA ALA A 307 -26.42 2.90 24.36
C ALA A 307 -26.61 4.38 23.96
N ASP A 308 -25.81 4.90 23.04
CA ASP A 308 -25.86 6.31 22.62
C ASP A 308 -26.66 6.46 21.33
N GLN A 309 -27.52 7.48 21.31
CA GLN A 309 -28.28 7.88 20.12
C GLN A 309 -27.42 8.76 19.21
N ASP A 310 -27.68 8.77 17.90
CA ASP A 310 -26.93 9.61 16.96
C ASP A 310 -27.03 11.09 17.32
N SER A 311 -28.19 11.51 17.84
CA SER A 311 -28.43 12.88 18.32
C SER A 311 -27.56 13.29 19.53
N ALA A 312 -27.01 12.32 20.26
CA ALA A 312 -26.11 12.55 21.39
C ALA A 312 -24.69 12.88 20.94
N LEU A 313 -24.28 12.43 19.75
CA LEU A 313 -23.00 12.78 19.15
C LEU A 313 -23.07 14.21 18.63
N GLN A 314 -22.42 15.15 19.32
CA GLN A 314 -22.39 16.54 18.88
C GLN A 314 -21.34 16.75 17.80
N GLU A 315 -21.38 17.91 17.15
CA GLU A 315 -20.27 18.34 16.31
C GLU A 315 -18.97 18.37 17.14
N GLN A 316 -17.88 17.94 16.54
CA GLN A 316 -16.57 17.89 17.18
C GLN A 316 -15.53 18.55 16.27
N VAL A 317 -14.70 19.41 16.83
CA VAL A 317 -13.56 20.02 16.13
C VAL A 317 -12.30 19.48 16.76
N ILE A 318 -11.40 18.94 15.94
CA ILE A 318 -10.11 18.43 16.38
C ILE A 318 -9.03 19.34 15.80
N GLN A 319 -8.23 19.93 16.68
CA GLN A 319 -7.11 20.79 16.31
C GLN A 319 -5.80 20.11 16.68
N ILE A 320 -4.82 20.11 15.78
CA ILE A 320 -3.52 19.45 15.91
C ILE A 320 -2.41 20.44 15.59
N LYS A 321 -1.35 20.48 16.42
CA LYS A 321 -0.18 21.34 16.17
C LYS A 321 1.09 20.79 16.78
N ASP A 322 2.20 21.47 16.50
CA ASP A 322 3.54 21.10 16.95
C ASP A 322 3.84 19.62 16.63
N LEU A 323 3.48 19.18 15.41
CA LEU A 323 3.77 17.84 14.94
C LEU A 323 5.28 17.70 14.74
N ALA A 324 5.86 16.65 15.30
CA ALA A 324 7.24 16.28 15.06
C ALA A 324 7.36 14.78 14.78
N ILE A 325 8.14 14.45 13.75
CA ILE A 325 8.57 13.09 13.43
C ILE A 325 10.08 13.07 13.58
N ALA A 326 10.59 12.10 14.33
CA ALA A 326 12.01 11.99 14.64
C ALA A 326 12.47 10.54 14.56
N TRP A 327 13.69 10.30 14.07
CA TRP A 327 14.25 8.96 13.94
C TRP A 327 15.78 8.96 13.98
N ASN A 328 16.33 7.77 14.24
CA ASN A 328 17.77 7.52 14.19
C ASN A 328 18.16 6.84 12.87
N ASP A 329 19.41 7.01 12.46
CA ASP A 329 19.96 6.41 11.23
C ASP A 329 20.17 4.90 11.33
N GLU A 330 20.09 4.33 12.53
CA GLU A 330 20.22 2.88 12.71
C GLU A 330 19.05 2.19 11.99
N VAL A 331 19.41 1.41 10.97
CA VAL A 331 18.45 0.65 10.19
C VAL A 331 18.23 -0.72 10.78
N VAL A 332 17.01 -1.21 10.66
CA VAL A 332 16.69 -2.60 10.93
C VAL A 332 17.33 -3.46 9.85
N THR A 333 18.27 -4.31 10.23
CA THR A 333 18.68 -5.45 9.41
C THR A 333 17.63 -6.54 9.60
N LEU A 334 16.68 -6.59 8.67
CA LEU A 334 15.78 -7.74 8.59
C LEU A 334 16.65 -8.97 8.30
N PRO A 335 16.35 -10.13 8.92
CA PRO A 335 16.98 -11.36 8.47
C PRO A 335 16.70 -11.50 6.99
N ASP A 336 17.57 -12.19 6.26
CA ASP A 336 17.24 -12.63 4.92
C ASP A 336 15.91 -13.37 5.06
N VAL A 337 14.82 -12.69 4.69
CA VAL A 337 13.58 -13.37 4.36
C VAL A 337 14.08 -14.44 3.40
N PRO A 338 13.74 -15.73 3.57
CA PRO A 338 13.87 -16.63 2.46
C PRO A 338 13.08 -15.90 1.38
N VAL A 339 13.78 -15.24 0.46
CA VAL A 339 13.20 -14.74 -0.77
C VAL A 339 12.57 -16.03 -1.23
N GLU A 340 11.23 -16.12 -1.18
CA GLU A 340 10.57 -17.19 -1.92
C GLU A 340 11.26 -17.08 -3.27
N PRO A 341 12.09 -18.08 -3.63
CA PRO A 341 13.07 -17.91 -4.69
C PRO A 341 12.31 -17.29 -5.82
N THR A 342 12.71 -16.07 -6.28
CA THR A 342 11.93 -15.25 -7.23
C THR A 342 11.30 -16.25 -8.17
N PRO A 343 9.96 -16.47 -8.12
CA PRO A 343 9.40 -17.73 -8.55
C PRO A 343 9.99 -18.05 -9.91
N VAL A 344 10.76 -19.13 -10.02
CA VAL A 344 11.43 -19.46 -11.28
C VAL A 344 10.29 -19.68 -12.26
N ASN A 345 10.03 -18.66 -13.02
CA ASN A 345 8.97 -18.57 -14.01
C ASN A 345 9.65 -18.19 -15.32
N ALA A 346 8.94 -18.41 -16.41
CA ALA A 346 9.50 -18.21 -17.73
C ALA A 346 10.07 -16.78 -17.94
N CYS A 347 9.57 -15.76 -17.21
CA CYS A 347 10.11 -14.40 -17.28
C CYS A 347 11.48 -14.27 -16.61
N THR A 348 11.69 -14.87 -15.43
CA THR A 348 13.00 -14.85 -14.76
C THR A 348 14.09 -15.56 -15.57
N GLU A 349 13.74 -16.64 -16.28
CA GLU A 349 14.65 -17.35 -17.19
C GLU A 349 15.08 -16.50 -18.39
N LYS A 350 14.28 -15.49 -18.76
CA LYS A 350 14.60 -14.51 -19.81
C LYS A 350 15.34 -13.27 -19.30
N GLY A 351 15.78 -13.26 -18.04
CA GLY A 351 16.58 -12.18 -17.46
C GLY A 351 15.78 -10.97 -16.96
N PHE A 352 14.48 -11.15 -16.70
CA PHE A 352 13.68 -10.17 -15.95
C PHE A 352 13.88 -10.43 -14.45
N ASN A 353 14.56 -9.51 -13.78
CA ASN A 353 15.02 -9.68 -12.39
C ASN A 353 13.91 -9.47 -11.36
N GLN A 354 12.80 -8.83 -11.75
CA GLN A 354 11.59 -8.75 -10.94
C GLN A 354 10.47 -9.54 -11.63
N ALA A 355 9.71 -10.33 -10.85
CA ALA A 355 8.63 -11.13 -11.40
C ALA A 355 7.55 -11.47 -10.34
N ARG A 356 6.33 -11.74 -10.81
CA ARG A 356 5.20 -12.23 -10.01
C ARG A 356 4.47 -13.36 -10.72
N ASN A 357 3.92 -14.28 -9.93
CA ASN A 357 3.07 -15.37 -10.42
C ASN A 357 1.64 -15.19 -9.95
N LEU A 358 0.70 -15.62 -10.79
CA LEU A 358 -0.70 -15.72 -10.41
C LEU A 358 -0.97 -17.08 -9.75
N ASP A 359 -1.26 -17.04 -8.46
CA ASP A 359 -1.69 -18.18 -7.66
C ASP A 359 -3.21 -18.38 -7.80
N LEU A 360 -3.58 -19.25 -8.74
CA LEU A 360 -4.98 -19.58 -9.04
C LEU A 360 -5.69 -20.24 -7.83
N SER A 361 -4.97 -20.85 -6.89
CA SER A 361 -5.60 -21.50 -5.73
C SER A 361 -6.28 -20.50 -4.81
N LYS A 362 -5.72 -19.29 -4.69
CA LYS A 362 -6.28 -18.18 -3.92
C LYS A 362 -7.44 -17.48 -4.61
N LEU A 363 -7.67 -17.78 -5.89
CA LEU A 363 -8.72 -17.18 -6.72
C LEU A 363 -9.90 -18.12 -6.96
N LYS A 364 -9.77 -19.38 -6.54
CA LYS A 364 -10.82 -20.39 -6.72
C LYS A 364 -12.10 -19.98 -6.01
N GLY A 365 -13.22 -20.03 -6.75
CA GLY A 365 -14.54 -19.66 -6.25
C GLY A 365 -14.87 -18.17 -6.35
N LEU A 366 -13.92 -17.32 -6.75
CA LEU A 366 -14.17 -15.92 -7.09
C LEU A 366 -14.71 -15.81 -8.54
N THR A 367 -15.61 -14.87 -8.77
CA THR A 367 -16.23 -14.60 -10.08
C THR A 367 -16.49 -13.11 -10.25
N GLY A 368 -16.63 -12.65 -11.50
CA GLY A 368 -16.86 -11.21 -11.79
C GLY A 368 -15.77 -10.35 -11.17
N GLN A 369 -16.11 -9.13 -10.73
CA GLN A 369 -15.15 -8.15 -10.20
C GLN A 369 -14.21 -8.71 -9.11
N ALA A 370 -14.72 -9.55 -8.20
CA ALA A 370 -13.90 -10.12 -7.13
C ALA A 370 -12.74 -10.99 -7.65
N LEU A 371 -12.93 -11.66 -8.80
CA LEU A 371 -11.85 -12.41 -9.45
C LEU A 371 -10.81 -11.46 -10.05
N ILE A 372 -11.23 -10.36 -10.67
CA ILE A 372 -10.33 -9.34 -11.23
C ILE A 372 -9.50 -8.68 -10.14
N ASP A 373 -10.16 -8.19 -9.09
CA ASP A 373 -9.48 -7.58 -7.95
C ASP A 373 -8.46 -8.55 -7.34
N GLY A 374 -8.81 -9.84 -7.30
CA GLY A 374 -7.91 -10.91 -6.86
C GLY A 374 -6.70 -11.09 -7.78
N ILE A 375 -6.87 -11.03 -9.10
CA ILE A 375 -5.77 -11.11 -10.08
C ILE A 375 -4.86 -9.88 -9.94
N GLU A 376 -5.43 -8.68 -9.93
CA GLU A 376 -4.69 -7.42 -9.80
C GLU A 376 -3.88 -7.35 -8.52
N LYS A 377 -4.47 -7.74 -7.39
CA LYS A 377 -3.76 -7.77 -6.12
C LYS A 377 -2.52 -8.67 -6.14
N GLN A 378 -2.53 -9.72 -6.96
CA GLN A 378 -1.42 -10.65 -7.05
C GLN A 378 -0.34 -10.19 -8.02
N ILE A 379 -0.71 -9.71 -9.22
CA ILE A 379 0.27 -9.39 -10.28
C ILE A 379 0.45 -7.90 -10.56
N GLY A 380 -0.49 -7.02 -10.20
CA GLY A 380 -0.42 -5.57 -10.46
C GLY A 380 0.14 -4.74 -9.31
N ASP A 381 0.35 -3.44 -9.54
CA ASP A 381 0.64 -2.51 -8.45
C ASP A 381 -0.66 -2.16 -7.72
N ASN A 382 -0.74 -2.38 -6.41
CA ASN A 382 -1.91 -2.10 -5.56
C ASN A 382 -2.27 -0.60 -5.46
N ASN A 383 -1.85 0.23 -6.42
CA ASN A 383 -1.97 1.70 -6.42
C ASN A 383 -3.37 2.22 -6.76
N GLY A 384 -4.39 1.36 -6.82
CA GLY A 384 -5.79 1.80 -6.96
C GLY A 384 -6.10 2.53 -8.26
N LEU A 385 -5.25 2.41 -9.29
CA LEU A 385 -5.64 2.80 -10.65
C LEU A 385 -6.79 1.89 -11.09
N PRO A 386 -7.93 2.43 -11.54
CA PRO A 386 -9.06 1.61 -11.90
C PRO A 386 -8.66 0.68 -13.05
N SER A 387 -8.85 -0.61 -12.81
CA SER A 387 -8.90 -1.59 -13.87
C SER A 387 -10.01 -1.21 -14.84
N ASP A 388 -9.70 -1.08 -16.13
CA ASP A 388 -10.72 -0.94 -17.18
C ASP A 388 -11.41 -2.30 -17.43
N TYR A 389 -12.07 -2.83 -16.39
CA TYR A 389 -12.90 -4.01 -16.49
C TYR A 389 -14.37 -3.62 -16.70
N ASP A 390 -14.98 -4.16 -17.76
CA ASP A 390 -16.43 -4.09 -17.93
C ASP A 390 -17.10 -5.08 -16.96
N THR A 391 -17.64 -4.55 -15.86
CA THR A 391 -18.30 -5.31 -14.77
C THR A 391 -19.45 -6.20 -15.24
N ASN A 392 -19.95 -6.03 -16.47
CA ASN A 392 -20.98 -6.88 -17.06
C ASN A 392 -20.42 -8.20 -17.62
N ARG A 393 -19.09 -8.34 -17.72
CA ARG A 393 -18.43 -9.57 -18.16
C ARG A 393 -18.37 -10.55 -16.99
N SER A 394 -18.87 -11.76 -17.20
CA SER A 394 -18.83 -12.85 -16.21
C SER A 394 -18.35 -14.17 -16.82
N ASN A 395 -17.48 -14.07 -17.84
CA ASN A 395 -17.02 -15.22 -18.62
C ASN A 395 -15.67 -15.78 -18.16
N MET A 396 -15.24 -15.43 -16.94
CA MET A 396 -14.00 -15.92 -16.36
C MET A 396 -14.26 -16.67 -15.05
N ALA A 397 -13.59 -17.81 -14.87
CA ALA A 397 -13.61 -18.57 -13.63
C ALA A 397 -12.32 -19.35 -13.45
N VAL A 398 -11.97 -19.65 -12.20
CA VAL A 398 -10.90 -20.63 -11.91
C VAL A 398 -11.54 -22.00 -11.73
N VAL A 399 -11.09 -22.97 -12.51
CA VAL A 399 -11.64 -24.33 -12.58
C VAL A 399 -10.58 -25.39 -12.30
N ASP A 400 -10.99 -26.56 -11.80
CA ASP A 400 -10.15 -27.75 -11.80
C ASP A 400 -10.21 -28.39 -13.19
N PHE A 401 -9.06 -28.48 -13.88
CA PHE A 401 -8.96 -29.05 -15.22
C PHE A 401 -7.72 -29.94 -15.33
N GLY A 402 -7.91 -31.23 -15.62
CA GLY A 402 -6.81 -32.16 -15.80
C GLY A 402 -5.96 -32.42 -14.55
N GLY A 403 -6.50 -32.18 -13.36
CA GLY A 403 -5.79 -32.33 -12.07
C GLY A 403 -5.05 -31.07 -11.61
N GLU A 404 -5.14 -29.98 -12.35
CA GLU A 404 -4.53 -28.68 -12.02
C GLU A 404 -5.59 -27.57 -12.05
N LEU A 405 -5.27 -26.40 -11.50
CA LEU A 405 -6.11 -25.21 -11.61
C LEU A 405 -5.82 -24.46 -12.90
N ALA A 406 -6.88 -23.96 -13.55
CA ALA A 406 -6.75 -23.11 -14.72
C ALA A 406 -7.73 -21.93 -14.65
N LEU A 407 -7.29 -20.78 -15.15
CA LEU A 407 -8.16 -19.64 -15.44
C LEU A 407 -8.86 -19.90 -16.77
N GLU A 408 -10.15 -20.18 -16.70
CA GLU A 408 -11.02 -20.42 -17.85
C GLU A 408 -11.64 -19.11 -18.33
N VAL A 409 -11.60 -18.87 -19.64
CA VAL A 409 -12.24 -17.75 -20.31
C VAL A 409 -13.16 -18.28 -21.41
N THR A 410 -14.43 -17.86 -21.38
CA THR A 410 -15.46 -18.28 -22.34
C THR A 410 -15.74 -17.20 -23.38
N TYR A 411 -15.86 -17.61 -24.65
CA TYR A 411 -16.20 -16.77 -25.80
C TYR A 411 -17.46 -17.33 -26.44
N MET A 412 -18.61 -16.68 -26.20
CA MET A 412 -19.90 -17.20 -26.66
C MET A 412 -20.02 -17.25 -28.19
N ALA A 413 -20.80 -18.20 -28.69
CA ALA A 413 -21.07 -18.35 -30.13
C ALA A 413 -21.69 -17.07 -30.71
N GLY A 414 -21.29 -16.69 -31.93
CA GLY A 414 -21.85 -15.54 -32.64
C GLY A 414 -21.41 -14.16 -32.13
N GLN A 415 -20.75 -14.05 -30.97
CA GLN A 415 -20.25 -12.77 -30.45
C GLN A 415 -18.94 -12.34 -31.13
N GLY A 416 -18.64 -11.04 -31.16
CA GLY A 416 -17.39 -10.53 -31.71
C GLY A 416 -17.26 -9.01 -31.61
N SER A 417 -16.35 -8.54 -30.76
CA SER A 417 -15.95 -7.15 -30.49
C SER A 417 -15.40 -7.09 -29.06
N VAL A 418 -14.60 -6.07 -28.75
CA VAL A 418 -14.18 -5.74 -27.39
C VAL A 418 -15.32 -5.15 -26.54
N ASN A 419 -16.46 -4.81 -27.15
CA ASN A 419 -17.61 -4.23 -26.43
C ASN A 419 -18.67 -5.27 -26.04
N ASP A 420 -18.54 -6.52 -26.48
CA ASP A 420 -19.53 -7.56 -26.18
C ASP A 420 -19.23 -8.22 -24.83
N ALA A 421 -20.09 -8.01 -23.83
CA ALA A 421 -19.89 -8.52 -22.46
C ALA A 421 -19.83 -10.06 -22.35
N GLU A 422 -20.24 -10.78 -23.39
CA GLU A 422 -20.24 -12.24 -23.49
C GLU A 422 -19.02 -12.81 -24.24
N ASN A 423 -18.08 -11.96 -24.65
CA ASN A 423 -16.99 -12.30 -25.54
C ASN A 423 -15.63 -12.17 -24.85
N GLY A 424 -15.28 -13.18 -24.06
CA GLY A 424 -13.96 -13.29 -23.43
C GLY A 424 -13.76 -12.38 -22.22
N SER A 425 -12.53 -11.91 -22.03
CA SER A 425 -12.06 -11.10 -20.90
C SER A 425 -11.76 -9.66 -21.32
N SER A 426 -11.86 -8.73 -20.38
CA SER A 426 -11.52 -7.30 -20.56
C SER A 426 -10.72 -6.83 -19.34
N LEU A 427 -9.54 -7.38 -19.14
CA LEU A 427 -8.72 -7.08 -17.96
C LEU A 427 -7.39 -6.47 -18.39
N LYS A 428 -7.02 -5.33 -17.81
CA LYS A 428 -5.73 -4.68 -18.00
C LYS A 428 -5.11 -4.42 -16.64
N VAL A 429 -3.90 -4.90 -16.44
CA VAL A 429 -3.18 -4.80 -15.17
C VAL A 429 -1.85 -4.07 -15.40
N PRO A 430 -1.70 -2.84 -14.89
CA PRO A 430 -0.43 -2.12 -14.93
C PRO A 430 0.67 -2.92 -14.25
N PHE A 431 1.88 -2.90 -14.82
CA PHE A 431 3.05 -3.46 -14.15
C PHE A 431 3.36 -2.64 -12.88
N PRO A 432 3.93 -3.26 -11.83
CA PRO A 432 4.40 -2.54 -10.65
C PRO A 432 5.38 -1.44 -11.03
N MET A 433 5.10 -0.19 -10.62
CA MET A 433 5.97 0.95 -10.91
C MET A 433 7.15 0.93 -9.94
N SER A 434 8.37 0.91 -10.48
CA SER A 434 9.58 1.22 -9.71
C SER A 434 9.78 2.74 -9.60
N ASP A 435 10.61 3.18 -8.65
CA ASP A 435 11.07 4.58 -8.54
C ASP A 435 11.86 5.09 -9.78
N THR A 436 12.09 4.20 -10.76
CA THR A 436 12.72 4.45 -12.06
C THR A 436 11.80 4.00 -13.20
N SER A 437 11.90 4.61 -14.38
CA SER A 437 11.24 4.16 -15.60
C SER A 437 11.62 2.70 -15.92
N LEU A 438 10.62 1.88 -16.25
CA LEU A 438 10.84 0.48 -16.62
C LEU A 438 11.43 0.41 -18.02
N SER A 439 12.43 -0.46 -18.21
CA SER A 439 13.13 -0.66 -19.49
C SER A 439 12.72 -1.95 -20.19
N GLY A 440 11.96 -2.82 -19.51
CA GLY A 440 11.37 -3.99 -20.14
C GLY A 440 10.28 -4.67 -19.33
N ALA A 441 9.45 -5.42 -20.05
CA ALA A 441 8.37 -6.24 -19.51
C ALA A 441 8.31 -7.62 -20.16
N CYS A 442 7.76 -8.56 -19.40
CA CYS A 442 7.51 -9.94 -19.79
C CYS A 442 6.13 -10.38 -19.28
N ILE A 443 5.41 -11.13 -20.11
CA ILE A 443 4.23 -11.91 -19.71
C ILE A 443 4.44 -13.35 -20.20
N ALA A 444 4.18 -14.31 -19.33
CA ALA A 444 4.20 -15.73 -19.66
C ALA A 444 2.93 -16.42 -19.18
N TYR A 445 2.47 -17.41 -19.94
CA TYR A 445 1.32 -18.24 -19.61
C TYR A 445 1.30 -19.49 -20.50
N ASP A 446 0.76 -20.59 -19.99
CA ASP A 446 0.38 -21.71 -20.84
C ASP A 446 -1.05 -21.49 -21.32
N VAL A 447 -1.32 -21.72 -22.61
CA VAL A 447 -2.65 -21.59 -23.21
C VAL A 447 -3.18 -22.93 -23.72
N PHE A 448 -4.45 -23.22 -23.45
CA PHE A 448 -5.16 -24.41 -23.93
C PHE A 448 -6.43 -24.01 -24.66
N LEU A 449 -6.62 -24.55 -25.86
CA LEU A 449 -7.81 -24.30 -26.68
C LEU A 449 -8.71 -25.54 -26.69
N ASP A 450 -9.99 -25.39 -26.34
CA ASP A 450 -10.93 -26.52 -26.34
C ASP A 450 -11.34 -26.95 -27.74
N LYS A 451 -11.54 -25.97 -28.62
CA LYS A 451 -11.87 -26.22 -30.01
C LYS A 451 -10.83 -25.62 -30.93
N ASP A 452 -10.81 -26.20 -32.11
CA ASP A 452 -9.91 -25.80 -33.16
C ASP A 452 -10.45 -24.52 -33.81
N SER A 453 -9.63 -23.45 -33.78
CA SER A 453 -9.99 -22.14 -34.32
C SER A 453 -10.41 -22.18 -35.79
N SER A 454 -9.90 -23.15 -36.57
CA SER A 454 -10.28 -23.34 -37.98
C SER A 454 -11.71 -23.85 -38.16
N THR A 455 -12.15 -24.75 -37.27
CA THR A 455 -13.50 -25.35 -37.34
C THR A 455 -14.56 -24.44 -36.75
N ASN A 456 -14.22 -23.70 -35.70
CA ASN A 456 -15.14 -22.75 -35.07
C ASN A 456 -15.12 -21.36 -35.74
N ASN A 457 -14.16 -21.10 -36.64
CA ASN A 457 -13.93 -19.80 -37.28
C ASN A 457 -13.60 -18.69 -36.26
N ASP A 458 -12.70 -19.00 -35.33
CA ASP A 458 -12.27 -18.11 -34.25
C ASP A 458 -11.03 -17.29 -34.65
N LEU A 459 -11.13 -15.98 -34.44
CA LEU A 459 -10.02 -15.02 -34.44
C LEU A 459 -10.01 -14.35 -33.06
N ILE A 460 -9.27 -14.93 -32.10
CA ILE A 460 -9.28 -14.51 -30.70
C ILE A 460 -7.94 -13.86 -30.36
N PHE A 461 -7.96 -12.63 -29.84
CA PHE A 461 -6.76 -12.00 -29.29
C PHE A 461 -6.35 -12.67 -27.98
N LEU A 462 -5.05 -12.87 -27.77
CA LEU A 462 -4.50 -13.44 -26.55
C LEU A 462 -3.93 -12.35 -25.62
N PRO A 463 -3.72 -12.69 -24.33
CA PRO A 463 -3.04 -11.80 -23.41
C PRO A 463 -1.69 -11.32 -23.96
N ASN A 464 -1.41 -10.03 -23.78
CA ASN A 464 -0.27 -9.37 -24.38
C ASN A 464 0.29 -8.22 -23.50
N ILE A 465 1.37 -7.58 -23.96
CA ILE A 465 1.93 -6.36 -23.36
C ILE A 465 1.58 -5.15 -24.22
N SER A 466 1.11 -4.09 -23.56
CA SER A 466 0.94 -2.76 -24.16
C SER A 466 1.80 -1.72 -23.44
N LEU A 467 2.35 -0.78 -24.20
CA LEU A 467 3.06 0.40 -23.71
C LEU A 467 2.10 1.58 -23.69
N VAL A 468 2.05 2.29 -22.57
CA VAL A 468 1.12 3.41 -22.36
C VAL A 468 1.85 4.61 -21.77
N ASN A 469 1.39 5.81 -22.11
CA ASN A 469 1.78 7.06 -21.44
C ASN A 469 0.50 7.75 -20.97
N GLY A 470 0.30 7.77 -19.65
CA GLY A 470 -1.01 8.10 -19.08
C GLY A 470 -2.10 7.16 -19.61
N THR A 471 -3.13 7.72 -20.25
CA THR A 471 -4.23 6.96 -20.86
C THR A 471 -3.97 6.56 -22.31
N ASP A 472 -2.91 7.08 -22.92
CA ASP A 472 -2.65 6.88 -24.35
C ASP A 472 -1.83 5.62 -24.58
N VAL A 473 -2.36 4.72 -25.43
CA VAL A 473 -1.63 3.52 -25.86
C VAL A 473 -0.59 3.92 -26.90
N ILE A 474 0.68 3.88 -26.51
CA ILE A 474 1.83 4.13 -27.38
C ILE A 474 2.11 2.92 -28.27
N SER A 475 1.94 1.71 -27.76
CA SER A 475 2.11 0.52 -28.59
C SER A 475 1.35 -0.65 -28.00
N ASP A 476 0.79 -1.48 -28.88
CA ASP A 476 -0.03 -2.63 -28.54
C ASP A 476 0.53 -3.83 -29.32
N HIS A 477 1.09 -4.81 -28.61
CA HIS A 477 1.81 -5.93 -29.21
C HIS A 477 0.93 -7.19 -29.13
N ARG A 478 -0.22 -7.18 -29.81
CA ARG A 478 -1.22 -8.27 -29.69
C ARG A 478 -0.91 -9.44 -30.60
N TYR A 479 -1.27 -10.62 -30.11
CA TYR A 479 -1.29 -11.87 -30.87
C TYR A 479 -2.72 -12.41 -30.95
N SER A 480 -3.06 -13.10 -32.04
CA SER A 480 -4.39 -13.70 -32.20
C SER A 480 -4.36 -15.09 -32.83
N THR A 481 -5.27 -15.97 -32.42
CA THR A 481 -5.54 -17.23 -33.12
C THR A 481 -6.15 -16.94 -34.49
N SER A 482 -6.03 -17.83 -35.47
CA SER A 482 -6.67 -17.64 -36.78
C SER A 482 -7.34 -18.89 -37.31
N LYS A 483 -8.20 -18.72 -38.32
CA LYS A 483 -8.86 -19.82 -39.05
C LYS A 483 -7.90 -20.80 -39.72
N TYR A 484 -6.61 -20.47 -39.82
CA TYR A 484 -5.56 -21.35 -40.37
C TYR A 484 -4.77 -22.07 -39.26
N LYS A 485 -5.22 -21.98 -38.01
CA LYS A 485 -4.52 -22.46 -36.81
C LYS A 485 -3.16 -21.78 -36.60
N ARG A 486 -3.08 -20.49 -36.92
CA ARG A 486 -1.84 -19.68 -36.84
C ARG A 486 -2.01 -18.52 -35.87
N PHE A 487 -0.91 -18.03 -35.33
CA PHE A 487 -0.87 -16.76 -34.63
C PHE A 487 -0.59 -15.60 -35.60
N ALA A 488 -1.23 -14.46 -35.37
CA ALA A 488 -0.99 -13.22 -36.11
C ALA A 488 -0.67 -12.09 -35.13
N ALA A 489 0.34 -11.27 -35.46
CA ALA A 489 0.70 -10.09 -34.69
C ALA A 489 0.04 -8.83 -35.28
N LYS A 490 -0.44 -7.94 -34.42
CA LYS A 490 -0.93 -6.61 -34.80
C LYS A 490 -0.22 -5.57 -33.96
N PHE A 491 0.50 -4.67 -34.62
CA PHE A 491 1.15 -3.50 -34.00
C PHE A 491 0.45 -2.25 -34.52
N SER A 492 -0.04 -1.41 -33.61
CA SER A 492 -0.94 -0.29 -33.93
C SER A 492 -0.23 0.97 -34.44
N ASN A 493 1.06 1.19 -34.11
CA ASN A 493 1.75 2.45 -34.41
C ASN A 493 2.91 2.31 -35.41
N PRO A 494 3.14 3.31 -36.29
CA PRO A 494 4.38 3.42 -37.06
C PRO A 494 5.60 3.54 -36.12
N PRO A 495 6.77 2.96 -36.46
CA PRO A 495 7.10 2.24 -37.70
C PRO A 495 6.60 0.78 -37.75
N HIS A 496 5.97 0.27 -36.69
CA HIS A 496 5.66 -1.16 -36.51
C HIS A 496 4.48 -1.70 -37.32
N LYS A 497 3.74 -0.87 -38.06
CA LYS A 497 2.73 -1.34 -39.04
C LYS A 497 3.30 -2.35 -40.05
N ASP A 498 4.62 -2.33 -40.25
CA ASP A 498 5.34 -3.22 -41.15
C ASP A 498 5.66 -4.60 -40.53
N LEU A 499 5.49 -4.73 -39.20
CA LEU A 499 5.65 -5.97 -38.44
C LEU A 499 4.34 -6.78 -38.37
N SER A 500 3.20 -6.24 -38.82
CA SER A 500 1.96 -7.00 -38.94
C SER A 500 2.01 -7.97 -40.12
N TRP A 501 2.68 -9.11 -39.92
CA TRP A 501 2.65 -10.24 -40.85
C TRP A 501 2.14 -11.51 -40.17
N LEU A 502 1.37 -12.26 -40.96
CA LEU A 502 0.86 -13.59 -40.65
C LEU A 502 1.97 -14.60 -40.98
N ASP A 503 2.29 -15.52 -40.07
CA ASP A 503 3.28 -16.57 -40.36
C ASP A 503 2.84 -17.41 -41.58
N ILE A 504 3.78 -17.60 -42.50
CA ILE A 504 3.64 -18.24 -43.81
C ILE A 504 4.25 -19.64 -43.74
N GLY A 505 3.66 -20.58 -42.98
CA GLY A 505 4.29 -21.91 -42.98
C GLY A 505 3.53 -23.08 -42.37
N LYS A 506 3.10 -23.01 -41.12
CA LYS A 506 2.58 -24.20 -40.42
C LYS A 506 1.38 -23.88 -39.53
N SER A 507 0.66 -24.91 -39.10
CA SER A 507 -0.40 -24.83 -38.09
C SER A 507 0.19 -25.07 -36.71
N TYR A 508 -0.07 -24.18 -35.76
CA TYR A 508 0.58 -24.17 -34.44
C TYR A 508 -0.42 -24.25 -33.28
N THR A 509 -1.67 -23.82 -33.48
CA THR A 509 -2.71 -24.02 -32.48
C THR A 509 -3.36 -25.38 -32.70
N SER A 510 -3.08 -26.32 -31.79
CA SER A 510 -3.80 -27.60 -31.72
C SER A 510 -4.72 -27.58 -30.50
N LYS A 511 -5.99 -27.94 -30.73
CA LYS A 511 -6.94 -28.11 -29.63
C LYS A 511 -6.48 -29.24 -28.71
N GLY A 512 -6.83 -29.17 -27.43
CA GLY A 512 -6.58 -30.27 -26.51
C GLY A 512 -5.14 -30.36 -25.98
N ILE A 513 -4.29 -29.36 -26.27
CA ILE A 513 -2.87 -29.34 -25.89
C ILE A 513 -2.55 -27.99 -25.25
N TRP A 514 -1.74 -28.02 -24.19
CA TRP A 514 -1.17 -26.82 -23.56
C TRP A 514 0.02 -26.30 -24.36
N HIS A 515 0.03 -24.99 -24.63
CA HIS A 515 1.10 -24.31 -25.33
C HIS A 515 1.73 -23.27 -24.42
N PRO A 516 2.97 -23.49 -23.93
CA PRO A 516 3.70 -22.48 -23.18
C PRO A 516 3.93 -21.25 -24.05
N THR A 517 3.61 -20.08 -23.52
CA THR A 517 3.72 -18.80 -24.24
C THR A 517 4.51 -17.83 -23.39
N ILE A 518 5.44 -17.11 -24.02
CA ILE A 518 6.14 -15.99 -23.39
C ILE A 518 6.30 -14.86 -24.40
N GLN A 519 5.95 -13.66 -23.96
CA GLN A 519 6.18 -12.42 -24.69
C GLN A 519 7.11 -11.54 -23.87
N THR A 520 8.11 -10.97 -24.54
CA THR A 520 9.06 -10.04 -23.91
C THR A 520 9.20 -8.78 -24.74
N ILE A 521 9.32 -7.64 -24.07
CA ILE A 521 9.61 -6.34 -24.68
C ILE A 521 10.69 -5.68 -23.83
N SER A 522 11.73 -5.12 -24.44
CA SER A 522 12.71 -4.28 -23.73
C SER A 522 13.36 -3.27 -24.65
N PHE A 523 13.63 -2.06 -24.16
CA PHE A 523 14.27 -0.97 -24.88
C PHE A 523 15.37 -0.28 -24.05
N ASP A 524 16.24 0.45 -24.73
CA ASP A 524 17.31 1.25 -24.14
C ASP A 524 16.89 2.72 -23.89
N GLY A 525 17.83 3.56 -23.44
CA GLY A 525 17.59 4.98 -23.17
C GLY A 525 17.21 5.83 -24.40
N ASN A 526 17.27 5.27 -25.61
CA ASN A 526 16.80 5.91 -26.84
C ASN A 526 15.46 5.31 -27.33
N GLY A 527 14.86 4.41 -26.54
CA GLY A 527 13.64 3.70 -26.90
C GLY A 527 13.81 2.64 -27.99
N LEU A 528 15.05 2.28 -28.35
CA LEU A 528 15.36 1.20 -29.28
C LEU A 528 15.45 -0.13 -28.53
N GLY A 529 14.81 -1.17 -29.04
CA GLY A 529 14.64 -2.40 -28.28
C GLY A 529 14.21 -3.62 -29.08
N ASN A 530 14.08 -4.74 -28.37
CA ASN A 530 13.68 -6.02 -28.95
C ASN A 530 12.28 -6.42 -28.48
N ILE A 531 11.55 -7.12 -29.35
CA ILE A 531 10.30 -7.80 -29.03
C ILE A 531 10.51 -9.28 -29.31
N ASP A 532 10.07 -10.15 -28.41
CA ASP A 532 10.02 -11.59 -28.67
C ASP A 532 8.64 -12.15 -28.32
N TYR A 533 8.24 -13.17 -29.07
CA TYR A 533 7.10 -14.01 -28.76
C TYR A 533 7.46 -15.45 -29.06
N VAL A 534 7.53 -16.23 -27.99
CA VAL A 534 7.93 -17.62 -28.01
C VAL A 534 6.73 -18.47 -27.61
N LEU A 535 6.49 -19.54 -28.36
CA LEU A 535 5.38 -20.47 -28.14
C LEU A 535 5.92 -21.92 -28.16
N ALA A 536 5.87 -22.67 -27.07
CA ALA A 536 6.52 -23.99 -27.00
C ALA A 536 7.99 -23.92 -27.47
N ASP A 537 8.74 -22.98 -26.90
CA ASP A 537 10.20 -22.82 -27.02
C ASP A 537 10.76 -22.41 -28.40
N ASN A 538 9.94 -22.01 -29.37
CA ASN A 538 10.44 -21.44 -30.63
C ASN A 538 10.06 -19.95 -30.75
N THR A 539 10.86 -19.14 -31.44
CA THR A 539 10.47 -17.79 -31.85
C THR A 539 9.66 -17.88 -33.15
N TYR A 540 8.45 -17.33 -33.18
CA TYR A 540 7.49 -17.60 -34.28
C TYR A 540 7.35 -16.46 -35.28
N PHE A 541 7.79 -15.26 -34.94
CA PHE A 541 7.55 -14.09 -35.77
C PHE A 541 8.84 -13.58 -36.42
N ARG A 542 8.71 -13.30 -37.72
CA ARG A 542 9.76 -12.73 -38.56
C ARG A 542 9.32 -11.38 -39.08
N THR A 543 10.30 -10.50 -39.23
CA THR A 543 10.15 -9.17 -39.82
C THR A 543 9.84 -9.24 -41.32
N ASP A 544 9.36 -8.13 -41.90
CA ASP A 544 9.15 -8.00 -43.34
C ASP A 544 10.48 -8.27 -44.09
N PRO A 545 10.54 -9.30 -44.97
CA PRO A 545 11.72 -9.61 -45.76
C PRO A 545 12.28 -8.44 -46.58
N ASN A 546 11.43 -7.50 -46.98
CA ASN A 546 11.83 -6.35 -47.81
C ASN A 546 12.45 -5.20 -47.00
N LYS A 547 12.29 -5.19 -45.67
CA LYS A 547 12.78 -4.12 -44.78
C LYS A 547 13.87 -4.58 -43.84
N PHE A 548 13.77 -5.82 -43.38
CA PHE A 548 14.60 -6.38 -42.32
C PHE A 548 15.07 -7.80 -42.66
N ASN A 549 15.10 -8.16 -43.95
CA ASN A 549 15.60 -9.44 -44.48
C ASN A 549 14.89 -10.70 -43.97
N GLY A 550 13.78 -10.58 -43.23
CA GLY A 550 13.02 -11.73 -42.75
C GLY A 550 13.65 -12.35 -41.50
N GLU A 551 14.46 -11.56 -40.79
CA GLU A 551 15.05 -11.93 -39.51
C GLU A 551 13.98 -12.08 -38.42
N GLU A 552 14.29 -12.86 -37.39
CA GLU A 552 13.42 -13.07 -36.23
C GLU A 552 13.22 -11.74 -35.47
N PHE A 553 12.03 -11.52 -34.88
CA PHE A 553 11.74 -10.26 -34.21
C PHE A 553 12.72 -9.90 -33.09
N ASN A 554 13.24 -10.91 -32.39
CA ASN A 554 14.16 -10.73 -31.26
C ASN A 554 15.60 -10.39 -31.67
N THR A 555 15.96 -10.50 -32.96
CA THR A 555 17.29 -10.14 -33.47
C THR A 555 17.33 -8.74 -34.09
N VAL A 556 16.18 -8.12 -34.29
CA VAL A 556 16.05 -6.80 -34.91
C VAL A 556 15.71 -5.76 -33.84
N LEU A 557 16.45 -4.64 -33.82
CA LEU A 557 16.13 -3.49 -32.98
C LEU A 557 14.98 -2.67 -33.60
N HIS A 558 13.97 -2.42 -32.79
CA HIS A 558 12.75 -1.68 -33.14
C HIS A 558 12.68 -0.40 -32.31
N GLN A 559 12.20 0.70 -32.90
CA GLN A 559 11.91 1.93 -32.17
C GLN A 559 10.59 1.79 -31.41
N LEU A 560 10.63 1.27 -30.18
CA LEU A 560 9.44 0.90 -29.40
C LEU A 560 8.79 2.08 -28.69
N VAL A 561 9.60 3.08 -28.34
CA VAL A 561 9.21 4.29 -27.61
C VAL A 561 9.99 5.44 -28.22
N GLU A 562 9.37 6.59 -28.46
CA GLU A 562 10.12 7.77 -28.90
C GLU A 562 11.06 8.25 -27.77
N PRO A 563 12.28 8.75 -28.06
CA PRO A 563 13.26 9.13 -27.05
C PRO A 563 12.71 10.04 -25.94
N GLU A 564 11.83 10.98 -26.28
CA GLU A 564 11.18 11.90 -25.34
C GLU A 564 10.14 11.24 -24.42
N LEU A 565 9.70 10.03 -24.72
CA LEU A 565 8.70 9.28 -23.94
C LEU A 565 9.31 8.17 -23.08
N VAL A 566 10.61 7.87 -23.22
CA VAL A 566 11.32 6.78 -22.52
C VAL A 566 11.15 6.87 -21.00
N ASP A 567 11.13 8.08 -20.43
CA ASP A 567 11.03 8.29 -18.99
C ASP A 567 9.58 8.34 -18.46
N THR A 568 8.59 8.37 -19.36
CA THR A 568 7.16 8.52 -18.99
C THR A 568 6.30 7.33 -19.39
N VAL A 569 6.85 6.42 -20.19
CA VAL A 569 6.16 5.20 -20.61
C VAL A 569 6.05 4.19 -19.46
N SER A 570 4.93 3.48 -19.43
CA SER A 570 4.69 2.37 -18.52
C SER A 570 4.20 1.15 -19.29
N PHE A 571 4.37 -0.02 -18.68
CA PHE A 571 3.90 -1.29 -19.24
C PHE A 571 2.57 -1.70 -18.60
N THR A 572 1.69 -2.26 -19.42
CA THR A 572 0.44 -2.87 -18.96
C THR A 572 0.35 -4.29 -19.48
N THR A 573 0.06 -5.21 -18.56
CA THR A 573 -0.34 -6.58 -18.89
C THR A 573 -1.79 -6.56 -19.33
N ASN A 574 -2.03 -6.84 -20.61
CA ASN A 574 -3.33 -6.76 -21.23
C ASN A 574 -3.92 -8.16 -21.40
N PHE A 575 -4.75 -8.58 -20.45
CA PHE A 575 -5.58 -9.80 -20.53
C PHE A 575 -6.88 -9.60 -21.30
N ASP A 576 -7.07 -8.46 -21.98
CA ASP A 576 -8.19 -8.24 -22.89
C ASP A 576 -8.12 -9.23 -24.06
N SER A 577 -8.90 -10.30 -23.94
CA SER A 577 -8.94 -11.41 -24.88
C SER A 577 -10.38 -11.58 -25.33
N TYR A 578 -10.63 -11.38 -26.62
CA TYR A 578 -11.96 -11.45 -27.19
C TYR A 578 -11.89 -11.93 -28.64
N ARG A 579 -13.01 -12.45 -29.16
CA ARG A 579 -13.14 -12.73 -30.59
C ARG A 579 -13.19 -11.40 -31.36
N HIS A 580 -12.20 -11.15 -32.21
CA HIS A 580 -12.03 -9.88 -32.92
C HIS A 580 -13.17 -9.59 -33.91
N THR A 581 -13.66 -10.62 -34.59
CA THR A 581 -14.75 -10.53 -35.57
C THR A 581 -15.93 -11.36 -35.13
N VAL A 582 -17.15 -10.88 -35.38
CA VAL A 582 -18.38 -11.67 -35.24
C VAL A 582 -18.19 -13.02 -35.94
N GLY A 583 -18.28 -14.10 -35.17
CA GLY A 583 -17.84 -15.43 -35.61
C GLY A 583 -18.10 -16.48 -34.53
N GLY A 584 -17.53 -17.68 -34.65
CA GLY A 584 -17.79 -18.77 -33.70
C GLY A 584 -19.14 -19.45 -33.94
N LYS A 585 -19.16 -20.67 -34.49
CA LYS A 585 -20.40 -21.45 -34.58
C LYS A 585 -20.85 -21.98 -33.22
N GLU A 586 -19.91 -22.10 -32.29
CA GLU A 586 -20.11 -22.63 -30.96
C GLU A 586 -19.31 -21.82 -29.93
N ASN A 587 -19.66 -21.98 -28.65
CA ASN A 587 -18.87 -21.41 -27.56
C ASN A 587 -17.46 -21.96 -27.61
N GLN A 588 -16.46 -21.08 -27.52
CA GLN A 588 -15.07 -21.44 -27.37
C GLN A 588 -14.67 -21.22 -25.91
N ILE A 589 -13.84 -22.13 -25.40
CA ILE A 589 -13.21 -21.97 -24.09
C ILE A 589 -11.70 -21.97 -24.31
N ILE A 590 -11.04 -20.98 -23.72
CA ILE A 590 -9.58 -20.95 -23.62
C ILE A 590 -9.21 -20.99 -22.14
N ARG A 591 -8.25 -21.84 -21.79
CA ARG A 591 -7.75 -21.94 -20.42
C ARG A 591 -6.30 -21.49 -20.35
N PHE A 592 -5.98 -20.84 -19.24
CA PHE A 592 -4.65 -20.31 -18.94
C PHE A 592 -4.15 -20.86 -17.60
N LYS A 593 -2.86 -21.20 -17.52
CA LYS A 593 -2.16 -21.55 -16.27
C LYS A 593 -0.73 -21.06 -16.33
N ASN A 594 0.01 -21.21 -15.22
CA ASN A 594 1.40 -20.75 -15.12
C ASN A 594 1.57 -19.27 -15.53
N ILE A 595 0.57 -18.45 -15.18
CA ILE A 595 0.52 -17.05 -15.56
C ILE A 595 1.53 -16.28 -14.70
N ALA A 596 2.43 -15.58 -15.37
CA ALA A 596 3.51 -14.83 -14.75
C ALA A 596 3.74 -13.51 -15.49
N ILE A 597 4.21 -12.51 -14.75
CA ILE A 597 4.74 -11.27 -15.32
C ILE A 597 6.15 -11.02 -14.79
N GLY A 598 6.98 -10.30 -15.54
CA GLY A 598 8.30 -9.84 -15.09
C GLY A 598 8.72 -8.51 -15.70
N TRP A 599 9.56 -7.76 -15.01
CA TRP A 599 10.00 -6.43 -15.43
C TRP A 599 11.44 -6.14 -14.99
N LYS A 600 12.04 -5.10 -15.58
CA LYS A 600 13.42 -4.66 -15.29
C LYS A 600 13.66 -3.18 -15.54
#